data_AF-A0A0B2VDQ9-F1
#
_entry.id   AF-A0A0B2VDQ9-F1
#
_cell.length_a   1.000
_cell.length_b   1.000
_cell.length_c   1.000
_cell.angle_alpha   90.00
_cell.angle_beta   90.00
_cell.angle_gamma   90.00
#
_symmetry.space_group_name_H-M   'P 1'
#
loop_
_entity.id
_entity.type
_entity.pdbx_description
1 polymer ?
#
loop_
_entity_poly.entity_id
_entity_poly.type
_entity_poly.pdbx_seq_one_letter_code
_entity_poly.pdbx_strand_id
1 'polypeptide(L)'
;MPSLFYYNTETSVELFRENAIPALFHFDRSFPNSELDILLVQYSLNGSFVGMQKLTDSDLHVCSYSKEQIQFGVKYHRKCRISIESLLRTNPTPIFAEFYLRFTNEKNIRQLYAIPILDENLRQGGQFVNRLSADEIAKWILTRRTYFVDGLTLSKSDRNSTSASYIRYPAYTSIEIQIQARKGGRIMPPFIRIRHAEIEERSNVAPEMEFNVNYFMDGTKHYKDIEITMSVLGTLSIICAAISAYSWGRRAGKIIADVATMGKLMLFECAILGDVFLIVIIAMASFITFGYKAQKLPYYVMLSQQQEWSFVAYLISATMLKFIAMVHKSAHLMLTKTFFIDWERPLPTVVSNTQHPPSADLDRRLSSATPTVIWSRTYLIANEWNELQNYRKTNIAVQMITMIALLKWLNFENWAAVAPGFSTGKLSISRISSQ
;
A
#
# COMPACT_ATOMS: atom_id res chain seq x y z
N MET A 1 16.47 37.02 -23.17
CA MET A 1 17.14 35.70 -23.12
C MET A 1 16.23 34.73 -22.38
N PRO A 2 16.04 33.49 -22.86
CA PRO A 2 15.39 32.47 -22.05
C PRO A 2 16.23 32.25 -20.79
N SER A 3 15.65 32.44 -19.60
CA SER A 3 16.38 32.19 -18.35
C SER A 3 16.52 30.68 -18.15
N LEU A 4 17.72 30.22 -17.79
CA LEU A 4 17.96 28.80 -17.48
C LEU A 4 17.32 28.41 -16.13
N PHE A 5 17.25 29.37 -15.22
CA PHE A 5 16.68 29.20 -13.88
C PHE A 5 15.45 30.08 -13.69
N TYR A 6 14.61 29.69 -12.73
CA TYR A 6 13.49 30.49 -12.25
C TYR A 6 14.00 31.42 -11.14
N TYR A 7 14.65 32.54 -11.52
CA TYR A 7 15.27 33.46 -10.56
C TYR A 7 14.30 34.41 -9.85
N ASN A 8 13.13 34.67 -10.45
CA ASN A 8 12.24 35.75 -10.03
C ASN A 8 11.06 35.30 -9.15
N THR A 9 10.99 34.01 -8.85
CA THR A 9 9.87 33.43 -8.10
C THR A 9 10.38 32.40 -7.11
N GLU A 10 9.90 32.48 -5.87
CA GLU A 10 10.17 31.44 -4.88
C GLU A 10 9.64 30.10 -5.39
N THR A 11 10.40 29.03 -5.19
CA THR A 11 10.05 27.69 -5.67
C THR A 11 8.71 27.20 -5.13
N SER A 12 8.38 27.55 -3.89
CA SER A 12 7.06 27.30 -3.29
C SER A 12 5.92 27.96 -4.09
N VAL A 13 6.10 29.21 -4.51
CA VAL A 13 5.08 29.96 -5.26
C VAL A 13 4.85 29.38 -6.64
N GLU A 14 5.91 28.93 -7.33
CA GLU A 14 5.76 28.29 -8.65
C GLU A 14 5.10 26.91 -8.54
N LEU A 15 5.55 26.06 -7.61
CA LEU A 15 5.05 24.69 -7.51
C LEU A 15 3.63 24.61 -6.92
N PHE A 16 3.26 25.51 -6.00
CA PHE A 16 1.94 25.53 -5.37
C PHE A 16 0.96 26.51 -6.02
N ARG A 17 1.21 26.92 -7.26
CA ARG A 17 0.34 27.86 -7.99
C ARG A 17 -0.97 27.21 -8.44
N GLU A 18 -2.02 27.32 -7.64
CA GLU A 18 -3.32 26.65 -7.86
C GLU A 18 -3.96 26.89 -9.24
N ASN A 19 -3.82 28.10 -9.80
CA ASN A 19 -4.48 28.51 -11.04
C ASN A 19 -3.54 28.52 -12.26
N ALA A 20 -2.36 27.91 -12.15
CA ALA A 20 -1.40 27.85 -13.25
C ALA A 20 -1.92 27.02 -14.43
N ILE A 21 -2.61 25.92 -14.13
CA ILE A 21 -3.17 24.99 -15.12
C ILE A 21 -4.70 24.99 -14.95
N PRO A 22 -5.43 25.86 -15.67
CA PRO A 22 -6.89 25.91 -15.63
C PRO A 22 -7.51 24.79 -16.49
N ALA A 23 -7.20 23.53 -16.17
CA ALA A 23 -7.70 22.37 -16.90
C ALA A 23 -8.23 21.29 -15.96
N LEU A 24 -9.24 20.57 -16.44
CA LEU A 24 -9.80 19.41 -15.77
C LEU A 24 -9.19 18.15 -16.38
N PHE A 25 -8.64 17.30 -15.52
CA PHE A 25 -8.08 16.00 -15.86
C PHE A 25 -9.06 14.91 -15.45
N HIS A 26 -9.19 13.90 -16.32
CA HIS A 26 -10.13 12.80 -16.17
C HIS A 26 -9.37 11.47 -16.27
N PHE A 27 -9.86 10.42 -15.64
CA PHE A 27 -9.28 9.08 -15.81
C PHE A 27 -9.86 8.31 -16.99
N ASP A 28 -11.03 8.74 -17.46
CA ASP A 28 -11.73 8.14 -18.58
C ASP A 28 -11.16 8.65 -19.91
N ARG A 29 -10.74 7.72 -20.79
CA ARG A 29 -10.10 8.01 -22.08
C ARG A 29 -11.01 8.76 -23.06
N SER A 30 -12.32 8.74 -22.84
CA SER A 30 -13.28 9.47 -23.69
C SER A 30 -13.24 10.99 -23.49
N PHE A 31 -12.64 11.47 -22.40
CA PHE A 31 -12.57 12.91 -22.09
C PHE A 31 -11.21 13.52 -22.46
N PRO A 32 -11.17 14.84 -22.76
CA PRO A 32 -9.90 15.55 -22.96
C PRO A 32 -9.06 15.51 -21.67
N ASN A 33 -7.73 15.59 -21.84
CA ASN A 33 -6.75 15.53 -20.74
C ASN A 33 -6.80 14.22 -19.91
N SER A 34 -7.19 13.11 -20.54
CA SER A 34 -7.17 11.77 -19.94
C SER A 34 -5.81 11.08 -20.04
N GLU A 35 -4.93 11.63 -20.85
CA GLU A 35 -3.56 11.18 -21.03
C GLU A 35 -2.59 12.30 -20.64
N LEU A 36 -1.45 11.91 -20.09
CA LEU A 36 -0.38 12.83 -19.74
C LEU A 36 0.43 13.15 -21.01
N ASP A 37 0.08 14.25 -21.66
CA ASP A 37 0.69 14.68 -22.92
C ASP A 37 1.80 15.71 -22.67
N ILE A 38 3.00 15.20 -22.38
CA ILE A 38 4.20 16.01 -22.19
C ILE A 38 4.94 16.11 -23.54
N LEU A 39 5.38 17.31 -23.90
CA LEU A 39 6.18 17.60 -25.08
C LEU A 39 7.61 17.92 -24.65
N LEU A 40 8.58 17.27 -25.29
CA LEU A 40 9.99 17.59 -25.21
C LEU A 40 10.34 18.52 -26.37
N VAL A 41 10.86 19.69 -26.03
CA VAL A 41 11.42 20.64 -26.99
C VAL A 41 12.94 20.47 -26.93
N GLN A 42 13.54 19.98 -28.01
CA GLN A 42 14.94 19.57 -28.06
C GLN A 42 15.82 20.62 -28.75
N TYR A 43 17.01 20.83 -28.18
CA TYR A 43 18.02 21.75 -28.66
C TYR A 43 19.38 21.05 -28.71
N SER A 44 20.14 21.34 -29.76
CA SER A 44 21.52 20.84 -29.90
C SER A 44 22.47 21.57 -28.95
N LEU A 45 23.70 21.06 -28.81
CA LEU A 45 24.79 21.73 -28.11
C LEU A 45 25.04 23.15 -28.65
N ASN A 46 24.86 23.36 -29.95
CA ASN A 46 25.05 24.64 -30.64
C ASN A 46 23.87 25.61 -30.40
N GLY A 47 22.85 25.21 -29.63
CA GLY A 47 21.65 25.99 -29.38
C GLY A 47 20.63 25.98 -30.52
N SER A 48 20.86 25.20 -31.58
CA SER A 48 19.88 25.06 -32.66
C SER A 48 18.69 24.23 -32.20
N PHE A 49 17.49 24.64 -32.58
CA PHE A 49 16.28 23.87 -32.34
C PHE A 49 16.28 22.61 -33.21
N VAL A 50 16.13 21.44 -32.58
CA VAL A 50 16.12 20.13 -33.25
C VAL A 50 14.69 19.74 -33.62
N GLY A 51 13.77 19.81 -32.65
CA GLY A 51 12.39 19.38 -32.87
C GLY A 51 11.55 19.35 -31.59
N MET A 52 10.26 19.08 -31.78
CA MET A 52 9.32 18.79 -30.69
C MET A 52 8.89 17.32 -30.77
N GLN A 53 9.10 16.58 -29.70
CA GLN A 53 8.72 15.17 -29.57
C GLN A 53 7.73 15.01 -28.42
N LYS A 54 6.75 14.12 -28.55
CA LYS A 54 5.91 13.76 -27.40
C LYS A 54 6.71 12.87 -26.46
N LEU A 55 6.43 12.94 -25.17
CA LEU A 55 6.98 11.99 -24.19
C LEU A 55 6.13 10.73 -24.24
N THR A 56 6.57 9.73 -24.98
CA THR A 56 6.12 8.36 -24.79
C THR A 56 7.04 7.63 -23.82
N ASP A 57 6.59 6.49 -23.31
CA ASP A 57 7.43 5.57 -22.54
C ASP A 57 8.75 5.24 -23.26
N SER A 58 8.74 5.19 -24.60
CA SER A 58 9.95 5.01 -25.40
C SER A 58 10.82 6.26 -25.62
N ASP A 59 10.26 7.46 -25.44
CA ASP A 59 10.91 8.72 -25.83
C ASP A 59 11.74 9.36 -24.71
N LEU A 60 11.79 8.76 -23.53
CA LEU A 60 12.88 9.02 -22.57
C LEU A 60 14.16 8.27 -23.02
N HIS A 61 14.47 8.35 -24.33
CA HIS A 61 15.64 7.92 -25.17
C HIS A 61 16.53 6.76 -24.72
N VAL A 62 16.14 5.97 -23.74
CA VAL A 62 17.05 5.11 -23.00
C VAL A 62 16.35 3.79 -22.68
N CYS A 63 15.08 3.80 -22.25
CA CYS A 63 14.37 2.56 -21.86
C CYS A 63 13.16 2.25 -22.76
N SER A 64 13.38 1.91 -24.03
CA SER A 64 12.31 1.70 -25.00
C SER A 64 11.81 0.26 -25.05
N TYR A 65 10.54 0.03 -24.66
CA TYR A 65 9.81 -1.20 -24.99
C TYR A 65 8.36 -1.01 -25.45
N SER A 66 7.71 0.14 -25.20
CA SER A 66 6.36 0.44 -25.72
C SER A 66 6.19 1.92 -26.10
N LYS A 67 5.46 2.20 -27.18
CA LYS A 67 5.08 3.54 -27.65
C LYS A 67 3.71 4.01 -27.12
N GLU A 68 3.27 3.44 -26.01
CA GLU A 68 1.97 3.78 -25.43
C GLU A 68 2.05 5.11 -24.68
N GLN A 69 0.99 5.92 -24.81
CA GLN A 69 0.83 7.17 -24.06
C GLN A 69 0.53 6.85 -22.59
N ILE A 70 1.12 7.63 -21.70
CA ILE A 70 0.94 7.46 -20.25
C ILE A 70 -0.45 7.96 -19.89
N GLN A 71 -1.34 7.05 -19.49
CA GLN A 71 -2.67 7.41 -19.01
C GLN A 71 -2.56 8.21 -17.70
N PHE A 72 -3.34 9.28 -17.60
CA PHE A 72 -3.36 10.11 -16.40
C PHE A 72 -3.86 9.31 -15.19
N GLY A 73 -3.21 9.49 -14.04
CA GLY A 73 -3.54 8.81 -12.79
C GLY A 73 -2.91 7.42 -12.60
N VAL A 74 -2.25 6.85 -13.61
CA VAL A 74 -1.54 5.56 -13.47
C VAL A 74 -0.19 5.80 -12.83
N LYS A 75 0.09 5.15 -11.69
CA LYS A 75 1.43 5.21 -11.08
C LYS A 75 2.38 4.36 -11.92
N TYR A 76 3.45 4.98 -12.39
CA TYR A 76 4.44 4.33 -13.23
C TYR A 76 5.75 4.16 -12.49
N HIS A 77 6.32 2.97 -12.54
CA HIS A 77 7.64 2.69 -12.00
C HIS A 77 8.34 1.72 -12.93
N ARG A 78 9.46 2.15 -13.52
CA ARG A 78 10.27 1.31 -14.39
C ARG A 78 11.74 1.46 -14.09
N LYS A 79 12.41 0.31 -14.07
CA LYS A 79 13.85 0.18 -13.96
C LYS A 79 14.39 -0.54 -15.18
N CYS A 80 15.50 -0.05 -15.70
CA CYS A 80 16.11 -0.55 -16.93
C CYS A 80 17.64 -0.51 -16.79
N ARG A 81 18.30 -1.48 -17.42
CA ARG A 81 19.75 -1.56 -17.51
C ARG A 81 20.13 -1.62 -18.97
N ILE A 82 21.01 -0.71 -19.39
CA ILE A 82 21.38 -0.53 -20.81
C ILE A 82 22.89 -0.53 -20.91
N SER A 83 23.44 -1.10 -21.97
CA SER A 83 24.88 -1.07 -22.19
C SER A 83 25.35 0.35 -22.51
N ILE A 84 26.56 0.69 -22.05
CA ILE A 84 27.19 1.99 -22.30
C ILE A 84 27.29 2.26 -23.81
N GLU A 85 27.66 1.25 -24.59
CA GLU A 85 27.73 1.33 -26.06
C GLU A 85 26.38 1.71 -26.70
N SER A 86 25.28 1.10 -26.23
CA SER A 86 23.95 1.43 -26.73
C SER A 86 23.54 2.85 -26.33
N LEU A 87 23.93 3.30 -25.14
CA LEU A 87 23.62 4.64 -24.64
C LEU A 87 24.30 5.72 -25.49
N LEU A 88 25.59 5.54 -25.79
CA LEU A 88 26.38 6.45 -26.61
C LEU A 88 25.98 6.41 -28.09
N ARG A 89 25.61 5.24 -28.62
CA ARG A 89 25.13 5.11 -30.00
C ARG A 89 23.81 5.84 -30.21
N THR A 90 22.90 5.77 -29.24
CA THR A 90 21.61 6.46 -29.31
C THR A 90 21.77 7.97 -29.07
N ASN A 91 22.69 8.38 -28.21
CA ASN A 91 22.93 9.79 -27.87
C ASN A 91 24.40 10.18 -28.12
N PRO A 92 24.82 10.33 -29.39
CA PRO A 92 26.21 10.64 -29.74
C PRO A 92 26.62 12.05 -29.31
N THR A 93 25.66 12.97 -29.21
CA THR A 93 25.87 14.33 -28.69
C THR A 93 24.81 14.63 -27.64
N PRO A 94 25.12 15.41 -26.59
CA PRO A 94 24.15 15.77 -25.57
C PRO A 94 23.08 16.67 -26.20
N ILE A 95 21.82 16.24 -26.08
CA ILE A 95 20.65 16.99 -26.51
C ILE A 95 20.05 17.61 -25.25
N PHE A 96 19.84 18.92 -25.29
CA PHE A 96 19.13 19.62 -24.24
C PHE A 96 17.63 19.55 -24.50
N ALA A 97 16.85 19.25 -23.47
CA ALA A 97 15.41 19.15 -23.52
C ALA A 97 14.74 20.10 -22.53
N GLU A 98 13.66 20.73 -22.98
CA GLU A 98 12.70 21.45 -22.14
C GLU A 98 11.36 20.71 -22.18
N PHE A 99 10.67 20.63 -21.04
CA PHE A 99 9.41 19.90 -20.92
C PHE A 99 8.22 20.85 -20.87
N TYR A 100 7.20 20.55 -21.66
CA TYR A 100 5.95 21.30 -21.69
C TYR A 100 4.77 20.36 -21.53
N LEU A 101 3.87 20.64 -20.59
CA LEU A 101 2.59 19.96 -20.48
C LEU A 101 1.63 20.57 -21.49
N ARG A 102 1.10 19.75 -22.41
CA ARG A 102 0.01 20.14 -23.30
C ARG A 102 -1.32 19.74 -22.68
N PHE A 103 -2.21 20.71 -22.51
CA PHE A 103 -3.54 20.48 -21.98
C PHE A 103 -4.58 21.32 -22.72
N THR A 104 -5.83 20.91 -22.60
CA THR A 104 -7.00 21.60 -23.15
C THR A 104 -7.77 22.23 -22.00
N ASN A 105 -7.92 23.55 -22.03
CA ASN A 105 -8.68 24.30 -21.03
C ASN A 105 -10.19 24.00 -21.15
N GLU A 106 -11.00 24.39 -20.16
CA GLU A 106 -12.47 24.30 -20.16
C GLU A 106 -13.11 24.96 -21.40
N LYS A 107 -12.44 25.95 -22.01
CA LYS A 107 -12.85 26.62 -23.26
C LYS A 107 -12.46 25.86 -24.54
N ASN A 108 -11.98 24.61 -24.43
CA ASN A 108 -11.44 23.80 -25.53
C ASN A 108 -10.21 24.42 -26.25
N ILE A 109 -9.50 25.34 -25.59
CA ILE A 109 -8.27 25.94 -26.13
C ILE A 109 -7.08 25.10 -25.67
N ARG A 110 -6.24 24.68 -26.60
CA ARG A 110 -4.98 23.98 -26.31
C ARG A 110 -3.94 24.98 -25.81
N GLN A 111 -3.36 24.69 -24.64
CA GLN A 111 -2.35 25.50 -24.00
C GLN A 111 -1.14 24.64 -23.64
N LEU A 112 0.01 25.29 -23.50
CA LEU A 112 1.26 24.69 -23.11
C LEU A 112 1.72 25.34 -21.81
N TYR A 113 2.11 24.51 -20.84
CA TYR A 113 2.71 24.97 -19.59
C TYR A 113 4.11 24.39 -19.45
N ALA A 114 5.10 25.25 -19.23
CA ALA A 114 6.49 24.82 -19.05
C ALA A 114 6.65 24.13 -17.69
N ILE A 115 7.08 22.88 -17.71
CA ILE A 115 7.26 22.06 -16.52
C ILE A 115 8.64 22.38 -15.92
N PRO A 116 8.72 22.91 -14.67
CA PRO A 116 9.99 23.13 -14.01
C PRO A 116 10.71 21.81 -13.70
N ILE A 117 12.05 21.86 -13.74
CA ILE A 117 12.93 20.72 -13.50
C ILE A 117 13.73 20.95 -12.21
N LEU A 118 13.65 20.00 -11.30
CA LEU A 118 14.40 19.92 -10.06
C LEU A 118 15.59 18.97 -10.27
N ASP A 119 16.78 19.53 -10.50
CA ASP A 119 18.02 18.76 -10.63
C ASP A 119 18.63 18.49 -9.25
N GLU A 120 18.64 17.23 -8.82
CA GLU A 120 19.18 16.81 -7.53
C GLU A 120 20.70 16.94 -7.41
N ASN A 121 21.41 17.11 -8.53
CA ASN A 121 22.86 17.23 -8.55
C ASN A 121 23.33 18.68 -8.39
N LEU A 122 22.41 19.66 -8.42
CA LEU A 122 22.73 21.06 -8.25
C LEU A 122 23.27 21.34 -6.83
N ARG A 123 24.43 22.00 -6.77
CA ARG A 123 25.07 22.40 -5.51
C ARG A 123 25.11 23.92 -5.39
N GLN A 124 24.74 24.43 -4.22
CA GLN A 124 24.92 25.84 -3.86
C GLN A 124 25.53 25.89 -2.46
N GLY A 125 26.63 26.64 -2.28
CA GLY A 125 27.32 26.72 -0.99
C GLY A 125 27.88 25.37 -0.48
N GLY A 126 28.19 24.43 -1.38
CA GLY A 126 28.69 23.09 -1.02
C GLY A 126 27.60 22.09 -0.63
N GLN A 127 26.34 22.50 -0.50
CA GLN A 127 25.21 21.64 -0.17
C GLN A 127 24.37 21.33 -1.42
N PHE A 128 23.80 20.13 -1.47
CA PHE A 128 22.83 19.74 -2.49
C PHE A 128 21.44 20.30 -2.13
N VAL A 129 21.15 21.51 -2.59
CA VAL A 129 19.91 22.25 -2.25
C VAL A 129 18.63 21.51 -2.64
N ASN A 130 18.66 20.78 -3.76
CA ASN A 130 17.51 20.06 -4.28
C ASN A 130 17.30 18.67 -3.67
N ARG A 131 18.17 18.25 -2.74
CA ARG A 131 18.03 17.01 -1.95
C ARG A 131 17.51 17.27 -0.53
N LEU A 132 17.24 18.52 -0.18
CA LEU A 132 16.66 18.89 1.11
C LEU A 132 15.23 18.35 1.26
N SER A 133 14.75 18.27 2.50
CA SER A 133 13.39 17.79 2.79
C SER A 133 12.33 18.71 2.18
N ALA A 134 11.11 18.18 2.04
CA ALA A 134 9.96 18.96 1.57
C ALA A 134 9.60 20.14 2.49
N ASP A 135 10.09 20.17 3.73
CA ASP A 135 9.89 21.29 4.64
C ASP A 135 10.74 22.52 4.25
N GLU A 136 11.79 22.31 3.44
CA GLU A 136 12.73 23.34 2.98
C GLU A 136 12.56 23.67 1.49
N ILE A 137 11.36 23.46 0.91
CA ILE A 137 11.07 23.71 -0.52
C ILE A 137 11.47 25.12 -0.98
N ALA A 138 11.41 26.12 -0.10
CA ALA A 138 11.81 27.49 -0.43
C ALA A 138 13.30 27.61 -0.85
N LYS A 139 14.16 26.69 -0.42
CA LYS A 139 15.59 26.66 -0.77
C LYS A 139 15.87 25.91 -2.07
N TRP A 140 14.89 25.20 -2.63
CA TRP A 140 15.07 24.49 -3.89
C TRP A 140 15.25 25.46 -5.05
N ILE A 141 16.00 25.05 -6.06
CA ILE A 141 16.23 25.82 -7.28
C ILE A 141 15.66 25.05 -8.46
N LEU A 142 14.72 25.70 -9.16
CA LEU A 142 14.11 25.18 -10.38
C LEU A 142 14.89 25.60 -11.62
N THR A 143 15.00 24.67 -12.56
CA THR A 143 15.65 24.85 -13.88
C THR A 143 14.64 24.63 -15.00
N ARG A 144 14.87 25.24 -16.16
CA ARG A 144 14.01 25.12 -17.35
C ARG A 144 14.42 23.98 -18.28
N ARG A 145 15.71 23.68 -18.35
CA ARG A 145 16.34 22.85 -19.37
C ARG A 145 17.26 21.85 -18.72
N THR A 146 17.21 20.61 -19.19
CA THR A 146 18.10 19.53 -18.76
C THR A 146 18.69 18.82 -19.97
N TYR A 147 19.69 17.98 -19.74
CA TYR A 147 20.15 16.97 -20.69
C TYR A 147 19.89 15.58 -20.11
N PHE A 148 19.76 14.58 -20.98
CA PHE A 148 19.60 13.19 -20.53
C PHE A 148 20.97 12.52 -20.39
N VAL A 149 21.71 12.40 -21.49
CA VAL A 149 23.02 11.75 -21.54
C VAL A 149 24.06 12.76 -21.97
N ASP A 150 25.19 12.77 -21.28
CA ASP A 150 26.36 13.56 -21.64
C ASP A 150 27.61 12.68 -21.56
N GLY A 151 28.14 12.35 -22.75
CA GLY A 151 29.42 11.66 -22.91
C GLY A 151 30.53 12.55 -23.45
N LEU A 152 30.31 13.87 -23.60
CA LEU A 152 31.31 14.78 -24.19
C LEU A 152 32.05 15.60 -23.14
N THR A 153 31.34 16.13 -22.12
CA THR A 153 31.91 17.11 -21.19
C THR A 153 33.02 16.52 -20.31
N LEU A 154 32.93 15.23 -20.00
CA LEU A 154 33.90 14.48 -19.18
C LEU A 154 34.76 13.52 -20.00
N SER A 155 34.65 13.55 -21.33
CA SER A 155 35.52 12.79 -22.23
C SER A 155 36.82 13.56 -22.41
N LYS A 156 37.93 12.96 -21.96
CA LYS A 156 39.25 13.57 -22.13
C LYS A 156 39.71 13.40 -23.58
N SER A 157 40.04 14.52 -24.23
CA SER A 157 40.61 14.55 -25.58
C SER A 157 42.03 13.95 -25.66
N ASP A 158 42.74 13.80 -24.54
CA ASP A 158 44.12 13.31 -24.52
C ASP A 158 44.20 11.79 -24.41
N ARG A 159 44.43 11.14 -25.56
CA ARG A 159 44.68 9.69 -25.72
C ARG A 159 45.84 9.15 -24.86
N ASN A 160 46.69 10.02 -24.30
CA ASN A 160 47.87 9.66 -23.50
C ASN A 160 47.67 9.79 -21.98
N SER A 161 46.53 10.29 -21.50
CA SER A 161 46.26 10.35 -20.07
C SER A 161 45.56 9.06 -19.60
N THR A 162 46.13 8.38 -18.60
CA THR A 162 45.61 7.16 -17.96
C THR A 162 44.34 7.38 -17.13
N SER A 163 43.68 8.52 -17.27
CA SER A 163 42.50 8.85 -16.48
C SER A 163 41.23 8.33 -17.14
N ALA A 164 40.33 7.76 -16.33
CA ALA A 164 39.01 7.31 -16.73
C ALA A 164 38.20 8.43 -17.43
N SER A 165 37.57 8.09 -18.56
CA SER A 165 36.52 8.89 -19.20
C SER A 165 35.20 8.57 -18.53
N TYR A 166 34.40 9.60 -18.21
CA TYR A 166 33.13 9.43 -17.50
C TYR A 166 31.96 9.88 -18.36
N ILE A 167 30.85 9.18 -18.21
CA ILE A 167 29.58 9.47 -18.88
C ILE A 167 28.56 9.80 -17.81
N ARG A 168 27.85 10.91 -18.02
CA ARG A 168 26.71 11.31 -17.19
C ARG A 168 25.42 10.78 -17.81
N TYR A 169 24.64 10.10 -16.99
CA TYR A 169 23.35 9.57 -17.40
C TYR A 169 22.31 9.82 -16.29
N PRO A 170 21.01 9.84 -16.61
CA PRO A 170 19.97 10.14 -15.64
C PRO A 170 19.60 8.85 -14.88
N ALA A 171 20.26 8.60 -13.76
CA ALA A 171 20.01 7.42 -12.93
C ALA A 171 18.59 7.40 -12.36
N TYR A 172 17.99 8.56 -12.10
CA TYR A 172 16.61 8.65 -11.62
C TYR A 172 15.91 9.85 -12.26
N THR A 173 14.73 9.61 -12.82
CA THR A 173 13.84 10.64 -13.36
C THR A 173 12.42 10.37 -12.86
N SER A 174 11.80 11.35 -12.20
CA SER A 174 10.43 11.24 -11.71
C SER A 174 9.60 12.44 -12.15
N ILE A 175 8.42 12.18 -12.69
CA ILE A 175 7.40 13.20 -12.92
C ILE A 175 6.48 13.22 -11.70
N GLU A 176 6.49 14.34 -10.99
CA GLU A 176 5.77 14.53 -9.73
C GLU A 176 4.55 15.42 -9.99
N ILE A 177 3.35 14.87 -9.79
CA ILE A 177 2.07 15.54 -10.05
C ILE A 177 1.27 15.62 -8.75
N GLN A 178 1.04 16.84 -8.26
CA GLN A 178 0.20 17.05 -7.08
C GLN A 178 -1.26 17.31 -7.48
N ILE A 179 -2.17 16.54 -6.90
CA ILE A 179 -3.61 16.67 -7.14
C ILE A 179 -4.24 17.65 -6.15
N GLN A 180 -5.13 18.54 -6.64
CA GLN A 180 -5.87 19.48 -5.81
C GLN A 180 -7.17 18.86 -5.29
N ALA A 181 -7.16 18.35 -4.05
CA ALA A 181 -8.31 17.69 -3.43
C ALA A 181 -9.61 18.52 -3.43
N ARG A 182 -9.49 19.85 -3.27
CA ARG A 182 -10.65 20.75 -3.09
C ARG A 182 -11.30 21.24 -4.39
N LYS A 183 -10.57 21.19 -5.51
CA LYS A 183 -10.99 21.76 -6.79
C LYS A 183 -11.25 20.71 -7.88
N GLY A 184 -11.49 19.47 -7.46
CA GLY A 184 -12.01 18.34 -8.26
C GLY A 184 -11.55 18.28 -9.71
N GLY A 185 -10.52 17.47 -10.00
CA GLY A 185 -10.02 17.33 -11.38
C GLY A 185 -8.85 18.25 -11.74
N ARG A 186 -8.45 19.16 -10.86
CA ARG A 186 -7.33 20.08 -11.10
C ARG A 186 -6.04 19.56 -10.48
N ILE A 187 -4.92 19.90 -11.12
CA ILE A 187 -3.57 19.59 -10.66
C ILE A 187 -2.83 20.88 -10.34
N MET A 188 -1.90 20.82 -9.39
CA MET A 188 -0.86 21.84 -9.27
C MET A 188 0.13 21.70 -10.44
N PRO A 189 0.94 22.75 -10.72
CA PRO A 189 2.09 22.64 -11.59
C PRO A 189 2.90 21.36 -11.33
N PRO A 190 3.00 20.44 -12.30
CA PRO A 190 3.88 19.30 -12.14
C PRO A 190 5.33 19.78 -12.20
N PHE A 191 6.23 18.98 -11.64
CA PHE A 191 7.66 19.21 -11.79
C PHE A 191 8.38 17.89 -12.06
N ILE A 192 9.54 17.97 -12.69
CA ILE A 192 10.36 16.81 -13.01
C ILE A 192 11.55 16.79 -12.09
N ARG A 193 11.72 15.72 -11.34
CA ARG A 193 12.90 15.47 -10.51
C ARG A 193 13.87 14.62 -11.31
N ILE A 194 15.10 15.09 -11.50
CA ILE A 194 16.14 14.37 -12.23
C ILE A 194 17.40 14.27 -11.38
N ARG A 195 18.03 13.10 -11.41
CA ARG A 195 19.31 12.84 -10.76
C ARG A 195 20.23 12.16 -11.75
N HIS A 196 21.36 12.81 -12.01
CA HIS A 196 22.42 12.27 -12.83
C HIS A 196 23.43 11.47 -12.00
N ALA A 197 23.92 10.38 -12.57
CA ALA A 197 25.04 9.62 -12.05
C ALA A 197 26.16 9.57 -13.09
N GLU A 198 27.37 9.33 -12.61
CA GLU A 198 28.57 9.24 -13.42
C GLU A 198 29.03 7.80 -13.45
N ILE A 199 29.34 7.29 -14.65
CA ILE A 199 29.90 5.95 -14.84
C ILE A 199 31.13 6.05 -15.73
N GLU A 200 32.15 5.24 -15.43
CA GLU A 200 33.33 5.14 -16.28
C GLU A 200 32.97 4.43 -17.59
N GLU A 201 33.39 5.01 -18.71
CA GLU A 201 33.11 4.52 -20.07
C GLU A 201 33.59 3.07 -20.30
N ARG A 202 34.69 2.68 -19.66
CA ARG A 202 35.28 1.33 -19.76
C ARG A 202 34.75 0.35 -18.71
N SER A 203 33.78 0.74 -17.90
CA SER A 203 33.25 -0.15 -16.87
C SER A 203 32.42 -1.29 -17.48
N ASN A 204 32.51 -2.48 -16.89
CA ASN A 204 31.71 -3.64 -17.29
C ASN A 204 30.29 -3.62 -16.68
N VAL A 205 29.96 -2.58 -15.89
CA VAL A 205 28.69 -2.48 -15.19
C VAL A 205 27.71 -1.68 -16.05
N ALA A 206 26.56 -2.27 -16.35
CA ALA A 206 25.52 -1.56 -17.09
C ALA A 206 24.85 -0.50 -16.18
N PRO A 207 24.75 0.78 -16.62
CA PRO A 207 24.03 1.81 -15.89
C PRO A 207 22.56 1.41 -15.66
N GLU A 208 22.11 1.51 -14.41
CA GLU A 208 20.72 1.33 -14.02
C GLU A 208 20.01 2.68 -13.98
N MET A 209 18.87 2.76 -14.65
CA MET A 209 18.06 3.95 -14.79
C MET A 209 16.65 3.69 -14.31
N GLU A 210 16.09 4.65 -13.58
CA GLU A 210 14.76 4.57 -13.01
C GLU A 210 13.89 5.72 -13.53
N PHE A 211 12.70 5.37 -14.05
CA PHE A 211 11.71 6.33 -14.50
C PHE A 211 10.38 6.12 -13.78
N ASN A 212 9.90 7.19 -13.14
CA ASN A 212 8.71 7.18 -12.31
C ASN A 212 7.72 8.26 -12.73
N VAL A 213 6.43 7.95 -12.58
CA VAL A 213 5.34 8.94 -12.63
C VAL A 213 4.55 8.77 -11.34
N ASN A 214 4.69 9.77 -10.48
CA ASN A 214 4.12 9.77 -9.14
C ASN A 214 3.02 10.82 -9.05
N TYR A 215 1.90 10.38 -8.52
CA TYR A 215 0.81 11.26 -8.11
C TYR A 215 0.82 11.31 -6.60
N PHE A 216 0.71 12.52 -6.06
CA PHE A 216 0.59 12.70 -4.62
C PHE A 216 -0.44 13.77 -4.29
N MET A 217 -0.89 13.71 -3.05
CA MET A 217 -1.82 14.67 -2.47
C MET A 217 -1.30 15.02 -1.09
N ASP A 218 -1.71 16.17 -0.56
CA ASP A 218 -1.44 16.51 0.83
C ASP A 218 -2.07 15.45 1.75
N GLY A 219 -1.22 14.56 2.27
CA GLY A 219 -1.58 13.39 3.05
C GLY A 219 -1.91 13.68 4.52
N THR A 220 -1.79 14.94 4.94
CA THR A 220 -2.03 15.36 6.34
C THR A 220 -3.42 15.00 6.83
N LYS A 221 -4.44 15.07 5.96
CA LYS A 221 -5.81 14.71 6.33
C LYS A 221 -5.95 13.21 6.60
N HIS A 222 -5.48 12.36 5.69
CA HIS A 222 -5.59 10.90 5.84
C HIS A 222 -4.83 10.37 7.07
N TYR A 223 -3.67 10.95 7.37
CA TYR A 223 -2.91 10.57 8.55
C TYR A 223 -3.66 10.88 9.84
N LYS A 224 -4.24 12.09 9.92
CA LYS A 224 -5.05 12.52 11.08
C LYS A 224 -6.28 11.65 11.27
N ASP A 225 -6.99 11.30 10.19
CA ASP A 225 -8.19 10.46 10.27
C ASP A 225 -7.86 9.06 10.85
N ILE A 226 -6.73 8.47 10.45
CA ILE A 226 -6.26 7.18 10.98
C ILE A 226 -5.85 7.30 12.44
N GLU A 227 -5.06 8.32 12.79
CA GLU A 227 -4.61 8.57 14.16
C GLU A 227 -5.80 8.72 15.12
N ILE A 228 -6.79 9.53 14.75
CA ILE A 228 -8.01 9.73 15.53
C ILE A 228 -8.79 8.42 15.68
N THR A 229 -9.01 7.69 14.58
CA THR A 229 -9.78 6.43 14.60
C THR A 229 -9.11 5.38 15.47
N MET A 230 -7.78 5.26 15.37
CA MET A 230 -6.97 4.32 16.15
C MET A 230 -6.97 4.68 17.64
N SER A 231 -6.89 5.97 17.97
CA SER A 231 -6.97 6.45 19.36
C SER A 231 -8.34 6.15 19.98
N VAL A 232 -9.44 6.42 19.26
CA VAL A 232 -10.79 6.20 19.77
C VAL A 232 -11.09 4.71 19.94
N LEU A 233 -10.82 3.89 18.92
CA LEU A 233 -11.08 2.45 19.01
C LEU A 233 -10.08 1.73 19.92
N GLY A 234 -8.85 2.24 20.03
CA GLY A 234 -7.85 1.76 20.98
C GLY A 234 -8.31 1.92 22.42
N THR A 235 -8.81 3.09 22.82
CA THR A 235 -9.34 3.29 24.18
C THR A 235 -10.57 2.43 24.46
N LEU A 236 -11.48 2.28 23.48
CA LEU A 236 -12.62 1.36 23.59
C LEU A 236 -12.17 -0.11 23.76
N SER A 237 -11.09 -0.51 23.09
CA SER A 237 -10.55 -1.87 23.19
C SER A 237 -10.10 -2.23 24.62
N ILE A 238 -9.52 -1.26 25.35
CA ILE A 238 -9.08 -1.43 26.73
C ILE A 238 -10.29 -1.65 27.65
N ILE A 239 -11.37 -0.88 27.46
CA ILE A 239 -12.61 -1.04 28.22
C ILE A 239 -13.22 -2.42 27.96
N CYS A 240 -13.30 -2.85 26.71
CA CYS A 240 -13.79 -4.18 26.33
C CYS A 240 -12.92 -5.31 26.89
N ALA A 241 -11.59 -5.13 26.92
CA ALA A 241 -10.65 -6.06 27.52
C ALA A 241 -10.85 -6.15 29.04
N ALA A 242 -11.08 -5.02 29.71
CA ALA A 242 -11.36 -4.96 31.14
C ALA A 242 -12.66 -5.68 31.50
N ILE A 243 -13.74 -5.47 30.73
CA ILE A 243 -15.01 -6.20 30.91
C ILE A 243 -14.80 -7.70 30.71
N SER A 244 -14.03 -8.09 29.68
CA SER A 244 -13.73 -9.49 29.39
C SER A 244 -12.92 -10.16 30.51
N ALA A 245 -11.87 -9.48 31.01
CA ALA A 245 -11.06 -9.93 32.12
C ALA A 245 -11.86 -10.04 33.43
N TYR A 246 -12.72 -9.06 33.71
CA TYR A 246 -13.63 -9.07 34.85
C TYR A 246 -14.62 -10.24 34.77
N SER A 247 -15.23 -10.46 33.61
CA SER A 247 -16.17 -11.58 33.39
C SER A 247 -15.49 -12.95 33.59
N TRP A 248 -14.22 -13.07 33.20
CA TRP A 248 -13.43 -14.26 33.42
C TRP A 248 -13.09 -14.44 34.90
N GLY A 249 -12.67 -13.36 35.58
CA GLY A 249 -12.37 -13.37 37.01
C GLY A 249 -13.57 -13.79 37.86
N ARG A 250 -14.76 -13.26 37.54
CA ARG A 250 -16.03 -13.63 38.20
C ARG A 250 -16.38 -15.11 37.98
N ARG A 251 -16.20 -15.63 36.76
CA ARG A 251 -16.42 -17.06 36.46
C ARG A 251 -15.41 -17.98 37.14
N ALA A 252 -14.19 -17.50 37.34
CA ALA A 252 -13.16 -18.21 38.10
C ALA A 252 -13.36 -18.10 39.63
N GLY A 253 -14.42 -17.44 40.11
CA GLY A 253 -14.71 -17.27 41.53
C GLY A 253 -13.79 -16.27 42.25
N LYS A 254 -13.03 -15.45 41.51
CA LYS A 254 -12.13 -14.46 42.11
C LYS A 254 -12.90 -13.19 42.49
N ILE A 255 -12.82 -12.83 43.76
CA ILE A 255 -13.47 -11.63 44.32
C ILE A 255 -12.54 -10.40 44.25
N ILE A 256 -11.23 -10.61 44.18
CA ILE A 256 -10.20 -9.55 44.16
C ILE A 256 -9.36 -9.65 42.89
N ALA A 257 -8.95 -8.50 42.35
CA ALA A 257 -8.01 -8.42 41.23
C ALA A 257 -6.62 -8.91 41.67
N ASP A 258 -6.20 -10.04 41.09
CA ASP A 258 -4.94 -10.72 41.37
C ASP A 258 -4.00 -10.60 40.14
N VAL A 259 -2.71 -10.90 40.28
CA VAL A 259 -1.69 -10.83 39.21
C VAL A 259 -2.13 -11.64 37.98
N ALA A 260 -2.77 -12.79 38.21
CA ALA A 260 -3.32 -13.60 37.13
C ALA A 260 -4.49 -12.90 36.37
N THR A 261 -5.26 -12.05 37.04
CA THR A 261 -6.32 -11.24 36.41
C THR A 261 -5.70 -10.13 35.55
N MET A 262 -4.60 -9.52 36.00
CA MET A 262 -3.84 -8.55 35.20
C MET A 262 -3.20 -9.20 33.97
N GLY A 263 -2.62 -10.40 34.10
CA GLY A 263 -2.09 -11.14 32.96
C GLY A 263 -3.18 -11.52 31.95
N LYS A 264 -4.38 -11.87 32.42
CA LYS A 264 -5.54 -12.13 31.55
C LYS A 264 -6.05 -10.86 30.86
N LEU A 265 -6.00 -9.71 31.53
CA LEU A 265 -6.33 -8.41 30.93
C LEU A 265 -5.44 -8.12 29.72
N MET A 266 -4.11 -8.21 29.88
CA MET A 266 -3.16 -7.98 28.79
C MET A 266 -3.40 -8.94 27.61
N LEU A 267 -3.64 -10.22 27.87
CA LEU A 267 -3.89 -11.21 26.81
C LEU A 267 -5.21 -10.97 26.06
N PHE A 268 -6.27 -10.52 26.77
CA PHE A 268 -7.51 -10.10 26.14
C PHE A 268 -7.36 -8.79 25.37
N GLU A 269 -6.57 -7.86 25.89
CA GLU A 269 -6.23 -6.61 25.20
C GLU A 269 -5.49 -6.90 23.89
N CYS A 270 -4.45 -7.74 23.88
CA CYS A 270 -3.78 -8.16 22.65
C CYS A 270 -4.76 -8.75 21.62
N ALA A 271 -5.72 -9.56 22.07
CA ALA A 271 -6.72 -10.15 21.19
C ALA A 271 -7.65 -9.10 20.56
N ILE A 272 -8.22 -8.21 21.36
CA ILE A 272 -9.19 -7.20 20.91
C ILE A 272 -8.48 -6.10 20.11
N LEU A 273 -7.33 -5.62 20.57
CA LEU A 273 -6.54 -4.60 19.90
C LEU A 273 -6.08 -5.06 18.51
N GLY A 274 -5.68 -6.33 18.38
CA GLY A 274 -5.36 -6.92 17.09
C GLY A 274 -6.56 -6.95 16.12
N ASP A 275 -7.79 -7.17 16.61
CA ASP A 275 -8.99 -7.08 15.77
C ASP A 275 -9.27 -5.64 15.34
N VAL A 276 -9.14 -4.68 16.26
CA VAL A 276 -9.33 -3.26 15.97
C VAL A 276 -8.37 -2.81 14.86
N PHE A 277 -7.08 -3.12 14.98
CA PHE A 277 -6.08 -2.74 13.98
C PHE A 277 -6.41 -3.35 12.61
N LEU A 278 -6.78 -4.64 12.55
CA LEU A 278 -7.17 -5.28 11.29
C LEU A 278 -8.42 -4.65 10.68
N ILE A 279 -9.46 -4.41 11.48
CA ILE A 279 -10.73 -3.82 10.99
C ILE A 279 -10.48 -2.42 10.42
N VAL A 280 -9.74 -1.58 11.14
CA VAL A 280 -9.44 -0.20 10.70
C VAL A 280 -8.63 -0.22 9.41
N ILE A 281 -7.54 -1.00 9.35
CA ILE A 281 -6.68 -1.07 8.17
C ILE A 281 -7.45 -1.62 6.97
N ILE A 282 -8.21 -2.71 7.14
CA ILE A 282 -8.99 -3.32 6.05
C ILE A 282 -10.06 -2.35 5.54
N ALA A 283 -10.79 -1.68 6.43
CA ALA A 283 -11.81 -0.71 6.05
C ALA A 283 -11.20 0.46 5.27
N MET A 284 -10.08 1.01 5.75
CA MET A 284 -9.39 2.12 5.10
C MET A 284 -8.76 1.71 3.76
N ALA A 285 -8.07 0.57 3.72
CA ALA A 285 -7.49 0.05 2.49
C ALA A 285 -8.57 -0.22 1.44
N SER A 286 -9.72 -0.76 1.86
CA SER A 286 -10.87 -0.95 0.98
C SER A 286 -11.40 0.38 0.48
N PHE A 287 -11.64 1.35 1.38
CA PHE A 287 -12.14 2.67 1.01
C PHE A 287 -11.22 3.37 0.00
N ILE A 288 -9.91 3.36 0.24
CA ILE A 288 -8.94 4.02 -0.64
C ILE A 288 -8.80 3.27 -1.97
N THR A 289 -8.69 1.94 -1.95
CA THR A 289 -8.51 1.15 -3.19
C THR A 289 -9.74 1.24 -4.09
N PHE A 290 -10.94 1.01 -3.54
CA PHE A 290 -12.17 1.09 -4.32
C PHE A 290 -12.52 2.54 -4.68
N GLY A 291 -12.30 3.50 -3.77
CA GLY A 291 -12.48 4.92 -4.03
C GLY A 291 -11.57 5.42 -5.17
N TYR A 292 -10.30 5.03 -5.16
CA TYR A 292 -9.33 5.37 -6.21
C TYR A 292 -9.65 4.72 -7.56
N LYS A 293 -10.22 3.51 -7.57
CA LYS A 293 -10.57 2.82 -8.83
C LYS A 293 -11.91 3.24 -9.41
N ALA A 294 -12.89 3.59 -8.57
CA ALA A 294 -14.24 3.95 -8.99
C ALA A 294 -14.39 5.42 -9.44
N GLN A 295 -13.40 6.27 -9.17
CA GLN A 295 -13.45 7.69 -9.52
C GLN A 295 -13.24 7.95 -11.02
N LYS A 296 -13.94 8.95 -11.54
CA LYS A 296 -13.75 9.49 -12.92
C LYS A 296 -12.85 10.73 -12.94
N LEU A 297 -12.85 11.47 -11.83
CA LEU A 297 -12.03 12.66 -11.58
C LEU A 297 -11.03 12.33 -10.47
N PRO A 298 -9.81 12.87 -10.50
CA PRO A 298 -8.82 12.69 -9.45
C PRO A 298 -9.23 13.41 -8.16
N TYR A 299 -9.88 12.69 -7.24
CA TYR A 299 -10.15 13.15 -5.87
C TYR A 299 -9.25 12.46 -4.85
N TYR A 300 -9.01 11.17 -5.06
CA TYR A 300 -8.18 10.34 -4.21
C TYR A 300 -6.97 9.85 -4.99
N VAL A 301 -5.86 9.70 -4.28
CA VAL A 301 -4.63 9.11 -4.81
C VAL A 301 -4.31 7.88 -3.97
N MET A 302 -3.64 6.89 -4.59
CA MET A 302 -3.07 5.78 -3.85
C MET A 302 -2.05 6.30 -2.81
N LEU A 303 -1.84 5.56 -1.73
CA LEU A 303 -0.93 5.96 -0.66
C LEU A 303 0.48 6.23 -1.20
N SER A 304 1.11 7.26 -0.63
CA SER A 304 2.54 7.51 -0.79
C SER A 304 3.35 6.38 -0.14
N GLN A 305 4.59 6.18 -0.60
CA GLN A 305 5.49 5.14 -0.09
C GLN A 305 5.68 5.22 1.43
N GLN A 306 5.79 6.42 2.00
CA GLN A 306 5.92 6.59 3.46
C GLN A 306 4.64 6.22 4.23
N GLN A 307 3.47 6.49 3.64
CA GLN A 307 2.19 6.12 4.23
C GLN A 307 1.97 4.61 4.15
N GLU A 308 2.36 3.98 3.05
CA GLU A 308 2.32 2.53 2.86
C GLU A 308 3.14 1.81 3.94
N TRP A 309 4.36 2.30 4.24
CA TRP A 309 5.16 1.76 5.33
C TRP A 309 4.48 1.84 6.70
N SER A 310 3.73 2.92 6.96
CA SER A 310 2.97 3.07 8.20
C SER A 310 1.83 2.03 8.27
N PHE A 311 1.12 1.78 7.16
CA PHE A 311 0.10 0.73 7.08
C PHE A 311 0.69 -0.67 7.28
N VAL A 312 1.84 -0.95 6.65
CA VAL A 312 2.56 -2.22 6.81
C VAL A 312 2.98 -2.42 8.26
N ALA A 313 3.48 -1.38 8.93
CA ALA A 313 3.85 -1.47 10.35
C ALA A 313 2.65 -1.82 11.25
N TYR A 314 1.48 -1.21 11.02
CA TYR A 314 0.26 -1.57 11.76
C TYR A 314 -0.26 -2.98 11.44
N LEU A 315 -0.09 -3.45 10.20
CA LEU A 315 -0.43 -4.81 9.83
C LEU A 315 0.49 -5.81 10.54
N ILE A 316 1.80 -5.56 10.54
CA ILE A 316 2.78 -6.37 11.28
C ILE A 316 2.42 -6.42 12.77
N SER A 317 2.14 -5.28 13.40
CA SER A 317 1.78 -5.26 14.82
C SER A 317 0.48 -6.03 15.09
N ALA A 318 -0.54 -5.89 14.24
CA ALA A 318 -1.79 -6.63 14.37
C ALA A 318 -1.60 -8.14 14.24
N THR A 319 -0.76 -8.60 13.28
CA THR A 319 -0.46 -10.03 13.13
C THR A 319 0.28 -10.61 14.34
N MET A 320 1.22 -9.86 14.92
CA MET A 320 1.92 -10.26 16.14
C MET A 320 0.99 -10.37 17.35
N LEU A 321 0.11 -9.38 17.55
CA LEU A 321 -0.90 -9.40 18.62
C LEU A 321 -1.87 -10.58 18.45
N LYS A 322 -2.29 -10.87 17.21
CA LYS A 322 -3.16 -12.01 16.90
C LYS A 322 -2.49 -13.35 17.10
N PHE A 323 -1.20 -13.45 16.81
CA PHE A 323 -0.43 -14.66 17.09
C PHE A 323 -0.39 -14.96 18.60
N ILE A 324 -0.12 -13.94 19.44
CA ILE A 324 -0.16 -14.08 20.91
C ILE A 324 -1.56 -14.52 21.37
N ALA A 325 -2.61 -13.90 20.83
CA ALA A 325 -3.99 -14.26 21.15
C ALA A 325 -4.35 -15.71 20.72
N MET A 326 -3.85 -16.16 19.57
CA MET A 326 -4.03 -17.52 19.09
C MET A 326 -3.36 -18.52 20.05
N VAL A 327 -2.10 -18.27 20.43
CA VAL A 327 -1.38 -19.10 21.41
C VAL A 327 -2.12 -19.14 22.74
N HIS A 328 -2.64 -18.01 23.22
CA HIS A 328 -3.45 -17.95 24.45
C HIS A 328 -4.72 -18.81 24.36
N LYS A 329 -5.44 -18.75 23.24
CA LYS A 329 -6.64 -19.57 23.02
C LYS A 329 -6.30 -21.05 22.91
N SER A 330 -5.24 -21.41 22.18
CA SER A 330 -4.76 -22.79 22.09
C SER A 330 -4.33 -23.34 23.44
N ALA A 331 -3.55 -22.59 24.21
CA ALA A 331 -3.16 -22.97 25.57
C ALA A 331 -4.39 -23.11 26.48
N HIS A 332 -5.35 -22.19 26.39
CA HIS A 332 -6.59 -22.29 27.15
C HIS A 332 -7.39 -23.54 26.79
N LEU A 333 -7.47 -23.90 25.50
CA LEU A 333 -8.14 -25.12 25.05
C LEU A 333 -7.46 -26.38 25.59
N MET A 334 -6.13 -26.45 25.50
CA MET A 334 -5.35 -27.61 25.98
C MET A 334 -5.38 -27.79 27.50
N LEU A 335 -5.43 -26.69 28.26
CA LEU A 335 -5.35 -26.72 29.72
C LEU A 335 -6.72 -26.85 30.41
N THR A 336 -7.82 -26.58 29.71
CA THR A 336 -9.16 -26.64 30.32
C THR A 336 -9.65 -28.07 30.41
N LYS A 337 -9.82 -28.56 31.64
CA LYS A 337 -10.47 -29.85 31.91
C LYS A 337 -11.98 -29.65 31.97
N THR A 338 -12.70 -30.18 30.99
CA THR A 338 -14.16 -30.25 31.01
C THR A 338 -14.63 -31.51 31.72
N PHE A 339 -15.55 -31.35 32.68
CA PHE A 339 -16.27 -32.46 33.29
C PHE A 339 -17.76 -32.32 32.98
N PHE A 340 -18.43 -33.42 32.69
CA PHE A 340 -19.87 -33.46 32.47
C PHE A 340 -20.56 -33.96 33.74
N ILE A 341 -21.62 -33.28 34.16
CA ILE A 341 -22.50 -33.76 35.23
C ILE A 341 -23.83 -34.11 34.59
N ASP A 342 -24.23 -35.37 34.76
CA ASP A 342 -25.59 -35.80 34.48
C ASP A 342 -26.43 -35.61 35.75
N TRP A 343 -27.54 -34.87 35.63
CA TRP A 343 -28.46 -34.57 36.73
C TRP A 343 -29.68 -35.50 36.77
N GLU A 344 -29.68 -36.58 35.98
CA GLU A 344 -30.77 -37.55 35.96
C GLU A 344 -30.86 -38.31 37.29
N ARG A 345 -32.03 -38.24 37.93
CA ARG A 345 -32.30 -38.98 39.17
C ARG A 345 -32.74 -40.40 38.82
N PRO A 346 -32.24 -41.45 39.51
CA PRO A 346 -32.71 -42.81 39.25
C PRO A 346 -34.22 -42.89 39.50
N LEU A 347 -34.98 -43.35 38.50
CA LEU A 347 -36.40 -43.62 38.67
C LEU A 347 -36.56 -44.84 39.60
N PRO A 348 -37.28 -44.73 40.73
CA PRO A 348 -37.56 -45.87 41.57
C PRO A 348 -38.54 -46.80 40.85
N THR A 349 -38.08 -47.99 40.44
CA THR A 349 -38.95 -49.06 39.97
C THR A 349 -39.58 -49.75 41.19
N VAL A 350 -40.89 -49.62 41.36
CA VAL A 350 -41.65 -50.40 42.35
C VAL A 350 -41.84 -51.82 41.81
N VAL A 351 -41.16 -52.79 42.39
CA VAL A 351 -41.44 -54.22 42.13
C VAL A 351 -42.64 -54.60 42.99
N SER A 352 -43.85 -54.47 42.44
CA SER A 352 -45.05 -54.98 43.08
C SER A 352 -45.16 -56.49 42.87
N ASN A 353 -44.52 -57.28 43.73
CA ASN A 353 -44.78 -58.71 43.82
C ASN A 353 -45.51 -59.03 45.13
N THR A 354 -46.79 -58.66 45.21
CA THR A 354 -47.78 -59.31 46.09
C THR A 354 -49.18 -58.78 45.79
N GLN A 355 -50.11 -59.70 45.49
CA GLN A 355 -51.55 -59.46 45.44
C GLN A 355 -52.10 -59.26 46.87
N HIS A 356 -52.02 -58.09 47.49
CA HIS A 356 -52.87 -57.70 48.65
C HIS A 356 -52.86 -56.17 48.87
N PRO A 357 -53.95 -55.57 49.41
CA PRO A 357 -54.12 -54.12 49.53
C PRO A 357 -53.24 -53.51 50.65
N PRO A 358 -53.03 -52.18 50.65
CA PRO A 358 -51.91 -51.56 51.35
C PRO A 358 -52.23 -51.28 52.82
N SER A 359 -51.39 -51.76 53.74
CA SER A 359 -51.25 -51.17 55.07
C SER A 359 -50.06 -50.22 55.07
N ALA A 360 -50.30 -48.99 55.50
CA ALA A 360 -49.25 -48.02 55.80
C ALA A 360 -48.36 -48.59 56.91
N ASP A 361 -47.05 -48.40 56.77
CA ASP A 361 -45.98 -48.93 57.64
C ASP A 361 -45.67 -50.43 57.48
N LEU A 362 -44.75 -50.76 56.56
CA LEU A 362 -43.43 -51.26 56.97
C LEU A 362 -42.43 -51.31 55.79
N ASP A 363 -41.19 -50.97 56.14
CA ASP A 363 -39.94 -51.40 55.54
C ASP A 363 -39.48 -50.84 54.18
N ARG A 364 -38.68 -49.78 54.36
CA ARG A 364 -37.41 -49.40 53.72
C ARG A 364 -36.46 -50.56 53.33
N ARG A 365 -36.92 -51.67 52.74
CA ARG A 365 -36.07 -52.80 52.33
C ARG A 365 -36.59 -53.50 51.07
N LEU A 366 -36.38 -52.90 49.90
CA LEU A 366 -35.86 -53.51 48.65
C LEU A 366 -36.17 -52.55 47.48
N SER A 367 -35.64 -51.33 47.51
CA SER A 367 -35.55 -50.52 46.30
C SER A 367 -34.27 -50.92 45.57
N SER A 368 -34.33 -51.97 44.75
CA SER A 368 -33.27 -52.20 43.76
C SER A 368 -33.40 -51.09 42.71
N ALA A 369 -32.70 -49.98 42.93
CA ALA A 369 -32.52 -48.97 41.90
C ALA A 369 -31.86 -49.66 40.70
N THR A 370 -32.52 -49.64 39.55
CA THR A 370 -31.84 -50.00 38.30
C THR A 370 -30.67 -49.03 38.14
N PRO A 371 -29.44 -49.52 37.89
CA PRO A 371 -28.32 -48.63 37.65
C PRO A 371 -28.65 -47.82 36.40
N THR A 372 -28.94 -46.54 36.58
CA THR A 372 -29.12 -45.62 35.46
C THR A 372 -27.87 -45.71 34.60
N VAL A 373 -28.06 -45.75 33.29
CA VAL A 373 -27.00 -45.92 32.30
C VAL A 373 -26.22 -44.60 32.15
N ILE A 374 -25.68 -44.12 33.25
CA ILE A 374 -24.98 -42.83 33.41
C ILE A 374 -23.72 -42.83 32.53
N TRP A 375 -23.05 -43.98 32.42
CA TRP A 375 -21.77 -44.07 31.71
C TRP A 375 -21.91 -43.93 30.19
N SER A 376 -22.98 -44.43 29.57
CA SER A 376 -23.09 -44.44 28.10
C SER A 376 -23.50 -43.09 27.52
N ARG A 377 -24.39 -42.34 28.20
CA ARG A 377 -24.81 -40.99 27.76
C ARG A 377 -23.71 -39.96 27.94
N THR A 378 -23.06 -39.94 29.10
CA THR A 378 -21.96 -39.00 29.36
C THR A 378 -20.74 -39.29 28.49
N TYR A 379 -20.43 -40.57 28.23
CA TYR A 379 -19.33 -40.94 27.34
C TYR A 379 -19.62 -40.57 25.88
N LEU A 380 -20.83 -40.80 25.39
CA LEU A 380 -21.23 -40.40 24.04
C LEU A 380 -21.14 -38.87 23.88
N ILE A 381 -21.68 -38.11 24.83
CA ILE A 381 -21.59 -36.64 24.81
C ILE A 381 -20.13 -36.16 24.87
N ALA A 382 -19.29 -36.78 25.69
CA ALA A 382 -17.88 -36.44 25.77
C ALA A 382 -17.12 -36.76 24.47
N ASN A 383 -17.46 -37.87 23.80
CA ASN A 383 -16.89 -38.25 22.52
C ASN A 383 -17.28 -37.24 21.42
N GLU A 384 -18.58 -36.92 21.30
CA GLU A 384 -19.07 -35.91 20.36
C GLU A 384 -18.49 -34.52 20.64
N TRP A 385 -18.34 -34.16 21.91
CA TRP A 385 -17.70 -32.90 22.30
C TRP A 385 -16.23 -32.84 21.87
N ASN A 386 -15.49 -33.96 21.99
CA ASN A 386 -14.12 -34.06 21.52
C ASN A 386 -14.02 -33.95 19.99
N GLU A 387 -14.96 -34.57 19.25
CA GLU A 387 -15.04 -34.42 17.80
C GLU A 387 -15.34 -32.97 17.39
N LEU A 388 -16.26 -32.29 18.09
CA LEU A 388 -16.61 -30.90 17.83
C LEU A 388 -15.46 -29.91 18.08
N GLN A 389 -14.54 -30.22 18.99
CA GLN A 389 -13.35 -29.37 19.22
C GLN A 389 -12.38 -29.38 18.03
N ASN A 390 -12.28 -30.50 17.32
CA ASN A 390 -11.44 -30.65 16.13
C ASN A 390 -12.20 -30.39 14.82
N TYR A 391 -13.52 -30.14 14.89
CA TYR A 391 -14.33 -29.91 13.71
C TYR A 391 -14.01 -28.55 13.06
N ARG A 392 -13.42 -28.62 11.86
CA ARG A 392 -13.17 -27.44 11.04
C ARG A 392 -14.32 -27.24 10.05
N LYS A 393 -15.03 -26.12 10.18
CA LYS A 393 -16.14 -25.74 9.27
C LYS A 393 -15.71 -25.48 7.82
N THR A 394 -14.42 -25.25 7.57
CA THR A 394 -13.89 -24.84 6.26
C THR A 394 -12.90 -25.86 5.71
N ASN A 395 -13.08 -26.26 4.46
CA ASN A 395 -12.10 -27.08 3.75
C ASN A 395 -11.00 -26.19 3.13
N ILE A 396 -9.76 -26.34 3.59
CA ILE A 396 -8.59 -25.56 3.10
C ILE A 396 -8.44 -25.71 1.59
N ALA A 397 -8.55 -26.94 1.07
CA ALA A 397 -8.31 -27.23 -0.33
C ALA A 397 -9.31 -26.47 -1.22
N VAL A 398 -10.59 -26.49 -0.86
CA VAL A 398 -11.63 -25.74 -1.57
C VAL A 398 -11.38 -24.24 -1.48
N GLN A 399 -11.00 -23.71 -0.31
CA GLN A 399 -10.67 -22.28 -0.17
C GLN A 399 -9.50 -21.84 -1.05
N MET A 400 -8.42 -22.63 -1.10
CA MET A 400 -7.25 -22.35 -1.93
C MET A 400 -7.58 -22.41 -3.42
N ILE A 401 -8.32 -23.43 -3.85
CA ILE A 401 -8.75 -23.59 -5.25
C ILE A 401 -9.65 -22.42 -5.66
N THR A 402 -10.63 -22.05 -4.83
CA THR A 402 -11.51 -20.90 -5.09
C THR A 402 -10.70 -19.61 -5.18
N MET A 403 -9.73 -19.38 -4.29
CA MET A 403 -8.90 -18.18 -4.33
C MET A 403 -8.04 -18.09 -5.60
N ILE A 404 -7.42 -19.21 -6.01
CA ILE A 404 -6.64 -19.27 -7.25
C ILE A 404 -7.54 -19.03 -8.47
N ALA A 405 -8.73 -19.62 -8.49
CA ALA A 405 -9.71 -19.38 -9.55
C ALA A 405 -10.10 -17.89 -9.62
N LEU A 406 -10.44 -17.25 -8.49
CA LEU A 406 -10.77 -15.83 -8.48
C LEU A 406 -9.60 -14.95 -8.98
N LEU A 407 -8.36 -15.24 -8.57
CA LEU A 407 -7.21 -14.43 -8.97
C LEU A 407 -6.82 -14.62 -10.44
N LYS A 408 -6.68 -15.88 -10.88
CA LYS A 408 -6.14 -16.20 -12.21
C LYS A 408 -7.20 -16.36 -13.29
N TRP A 409 -8.32 -17.00 -12.98
CA TRP A 409 -9.39 -17.20 -13.98
C TRP A 409 -10.14 -15.90 -14.25
N LEU A 410 -10.52 -15.16 -13.20
CA LEU A 410 -11.23 -13.88 -13.36
C LEU A 410 -10.27 -12.69 -13.58
N ASN A 411 -8.95 -12.93 -13.57
CA ASN A 411 -7.91 -11.92 -13.70
C ASN A 411 -8.03 -10.77 -12.67
N PHE A 412 -8.50 -11.06 -11.46
CA PHE A 412 -8.52 -10.08 -10.36
C PHE A 412 -7.11 -9.62 -9.97
N GLU A 413 -6.07 -10.35 -10.37
CA GLU A 413 -4.69 -9.88 -10.25
C GLU A 413 -4.45 -8.52 -10.94
N ASN A 414 -5.17 -8.23 -12.02
CA ASN A 414 -5.04 -6.95 -12.74
C ASN A 414 -5.57 -5.78 -11.90
N TRP A 415 -6.41 -6.04 -10.90
CA TRP A 415 -6.88 -5.00 -9.98
C TRP A 415 -5.81 -4.58 -8.98
N ALA A 416 -4.76 -5.38 -8.76
CA ALA A 416 -3.63 -4.96 -7.93
C ALA A 416 -2.81 -3.83 -8.59
N ALA A 417 -2.93 -3.64 -9.91
CA ALA A 417 -2.27 -2.53 -10.60
C ALA A 417 -2.82 -1.17 -10.12
N VAL A 418 -1.91 -0.23 -9.87
CA VAL A 418 -2.23 1.16 -9.50
C VAL A 418 -2.59 1.95 -10.76
N ALA A 419 -3.74 1.59 -11.33
CA ALA A 419 -4.38 2.23 -12.46
C ALA A 419 -5.85 2.53 -12.11
N PRO A 420 -6.40 3.66 -12.59
CA PRO A 420 -7.80 3.98 -12.39
C PRO A 420 -8.70 3.06 -13.24
N GLY A 421 -9.90 2.80 -12.75
CA GLY A 421 -10.86 1.89 -13.38
C GLY A 421 -10.70 0.42 -12.99
N PHE A 422 -11.70 -0.37 -13.40
CA PHE A 422 -11.77 -1.82 -13.19
C PHE A 422 -11.64 -2.54 -14.53
N SER A 423 -10.55 -2.33 -15.27
CA SER A 423 -10.30 -3.12 -16.48
C SER A 423 -9.70 -4.47 -16.10
N THR A 424 -10.34 -5.55 -16.54
CA THR A 424 -9.85 -6.94 -16.40
C THR A 424 -8.98 -7.37 -17.59
N GLY A 425 -8.94 -6.57 -18.65
CA GLY A 425 -8.06 -6.79 -19.79
C GLY A 425 -6.59 -6.76 -19.37
N LYS A 426 -5.72 -7.45 -20.12
CA LYS A 426 -4.26 -7.37 -19.94
C LYS A 426 -3.82 -5.92 -20.09
N LEU A 427 -3.69 -5.22 -18.97
CA LEU A 427 -2.89 -4.01 -18.91
C LEU A 427 -1.45 -4.45 -19.20
N SER A 428 -0.85 -3.85 -20.22
CA SER A 428 0.59 -3.91 -20.57
C SER A 428 1.45 -3.25 -19.47
N ILE A 429 1.08 -3.40 -18.20
CA ILE A 429 1.88 -3.00 -17.07
C ILE A 429 2.86 -4.15 -16.82
N SER A 430 4.02 -4.04 -17.45
CA SER A 430 5.21 -4.82 -17.11
C SER A 430 5.35 -4.84 -15.59
N ARG A 431 5.26 -6.05 -15.03
CA ARG A 431 5.24 -6.35 -13.61
C ARG A 431 6.23 -5.49 -12.84
N ILE A 432 5.75 -4.92 -11.73
CA ILE A 432 6.57 -4.60 -10.57
C ILE A 432 7.10 -5.96 -10.07
N SER A 433 8.22 -6.41 -10.60
CA SER A 433 9.01 -7.44 -9.94
C SER A 433 9.85 -6.74 -8.89
N SER A 434 9.36 -6.74 -7.66
CA SER A 434 10.24 -6.74 -6.50
C SER A 434 11.11 -7.99 -6.59
N GLN A 435 12.41 -7.79 -6.80
CA GLN A 435 13.40 -8.67 -6.17
C GLN A 435 13.71 -8.08 -4.81
#